data_AF-A0A8S0G169-F1
#
_entry.id   AF-A0A8S0G169-F1
#
_cell.length_a   1.000
_cell.length_b   1.000
_cell.length_c   1.000
_cell.angle_alpha   90.00
_cell.angle_beta   90.00
_cell.angle_gamma   90.00
#
_symmetry.space_group_name_H-M   'P 1'
#
loop_
_entity.id
_entity.type
_entity.pdbx_description
1 polymer ?
#
loop_
_entity_poly.entity_id
_entity_poly.type
_entity_poly.pdbx_seq_one_letter_code
_entity_poly.pdbx_strand_id
1 'polypeptide(L)'
;MIFETQSTHKMLAALSQASLIHIKGEYDEEAFNEAFMMHTTTSPSYPIVASVETAAAMLRGNPGKRLINRSVERALHFRKEVQRLREESDSWFFDIWQPPQVDEAECWHVAPGEQWHGFSDADANHMFLDPVKVTILTPGMDEQGNMSEEGIPAALVNRIEKHVIGIPSLS
;
A
#
# COMPACT_ATOMS: atom_id res chain seq x y z
N MET A 1 -0.13 -25.22 7.98
CA MET A 1 -0.21 -24.79 6.57
C MET A 1 -0.56 -23.32 6.54
N ILE A 2 0.18 -22.51 5.78
CA ILE A 2 -0.04 -21.06 5.61
C ILE A 2 -0.14 -20.76 4.12
N PHE A 3 -1.10 -19.93 3.73
CA PHE A 3 -1.31 -19.47 2.36
C PHE A 3 -1.11 -17.97 2.26
N GLU A 4 -0.55 -17.53 1.14
CA GLU A 4 -0.51 -16.13 0.75
C GLU A 4 -0.93 -16.00 -0.71
N THR A 5 -1.95 -15.18 -0.97
CA THR A 5 -2.42 -14.88 -2.33
C THR A 5 -1.99 -13.46 -2.70
N GLN A 6 -1.13 -13.33 -3.71
CA GLN A 6 -0.59 -12.04 -4.14
C GLN A 6 -1.10 -11.67 -5.54
N SER A 7 -1.67 -10.48 -5.68
CA SER A 7 -1.95 -9.88 -7.00
C SER A 7 -0.66 -9.29 -7.58
N THR A 8 0.11 -10.10 -8.30
CA THR A 8 1.39 -9.71 -8.90
C THR A 8 1.26 -8.44 -9.74
N HIS A 9 0.16 -8.27 -10.48
CA HIS A 9 -0.08 -7.09 -11.31
C HIS A 9 -0.40 -5.78 -10.56
N LYS A 10 -0.71 -5.84 -9.26
CA LYS A 10 -0.96 -4.64 -8.43
C LYS A 10 0.27 -4.19 -7.66
N MET A 11 1.07 -5.17 -7.23
CA MET A 11 2.20 -4.94 -6.32
C MET A 11 3.54 -5.03 -7.02
N LEU A 12 3.60 -5.65 -8.20
CA LEU A 12 4.80 -5.88 -9.00
C LEU A 12 4.52 -5.57 -10.49
N ALA A 13 5.57 -5.65 -11.31
CA ALA A 13 5.46 -5.43 -12.75
C ALA A 13 5.00 -6.69 -13.49
N ALA A 14 3.70 -6.96 -13.51
CA ALA A 14 3.08 -8.05 -14.27
C ALA A 14 1.78 -7.60 -14.96
N LEU A 15 1.33 -8.35 -15.97
CA LEU A 15 0.10 -8.04 -16.70
C LEU A 15 -1.14 -8.24 -15.83
N SER A 16 -2.20 -7.47 -16.07
CA SER A 16 -3.51 -7.66 -15.42
C SER A 16 -3.94 -9.13 -15.43
N GLN A 17 -4.58 -9.57 -14.33
CA GLN A 17 -4.93 -10.98 -14.03
C GLN A 17 -3.78 -11.86 -13.55
N ALA A 18 -2.52 -11.41 -13.59
CA ALA A 18 -1.39 -12.13 -12.99
C ALA A 18 -1.50 -12.17 -11.45
N SER A 19 -1.45 -13.36 -10.86
CA SER A 19 -1.44 -13.58 -9.41
C SER A 19 -0.64 -14.84 -9.04
N LEU A 20 -0.27 -14.95 -7.77
CA LEU A 20 0.47 -16.07 -7.20
C LEU A 20 -0.24 -16.61 -5.94
N ILE A 21 -0.21 -17.92 -5.77
CA ILE A 21 -0.56 -18.60 -4.51
C ILE A 21 0.74 -19.18 -3.96
N HIS A 22 1.19 -18.69 -2.80
CA HIS A 22 2.32 -19.21 -2.07
C HIS A 22 1.83 -20.09 -0.92
N ILE A 23 2.39 -21.30 -0.82
CA ILE A 23 2.04 -22.28 0.22
C ILE A 23 3.29 -22.56 1.06
N LYS A 24 3.15 -22.50 2.38
CA LYS A 24 4.18 -22.91 3.34
C LYS A 24 3.65 -23.96 4.31
N GLY A 25 4.33 -25.11 4.35
CA GLY A 25 3.94 -26.29 5.13
C GLY A 25 3.39 -27.41 4.25
N GLU A 26 2.98 -28.50 4.89
CA GLU A 26 2.41 -29.67 4.19
C GLU A 26 0.98 -29.39 3.71
N TYR A 27 0.66 -29.91 2.53
CA TYR A 27 -0.66 -29.86 1.90
C TYR A 27 -0.85 -31.09 1.00
N ASP A 28 -2.10 -31.44 0.71
CA ASP A 28 -2.45 -32.47 -0.28
C ASP A 28 -2.37 -31.86 -1.69
N GLU A 29 -1.37 -32.30 -2.46
CA GLU A 29 -1.11 -31.77 -3.79
C GLU A 29 -2.21 -32.16 -4.80
N GLU A 30 -2.79 -33.35 -4.69
CA GLU A 30 -3.81 -33.84 -5.61
C GLU A 30 -5.11 -33.06 -5.40
N ALA A 31 -5.58 -32.98 -4.14
CA ALA A 31 -6.76 -32.21 -3.79
C ALA A 31 -6.60 -30.71 -4.12
N PHE A 32 -5.40 -30.15 -3.89
CA PHE A 32 -5.12 -28.75 -4.25
C PHE A 32 -5.16 -28.54 -5.77
N ASN A 33 -4.57 -29.44 -6.54
CA ASN A 33 -4.54 -29.34 -7.99
C ASN A 33 -5.95 -29.48 -8.60
N GLU A 34 -6.81 -30.35 -8.04
CA GLU A 34 -8.22 -30.41 -8.44
C GLU A 34 -8.93 -29.08 -8.21
N ALA A 35 -8.80 -28.50 -7.01
CA ALA A 35 -9.38 -27.19 -6.71
C ALA A 35 -8.83 -26.08 -7.60
N PHE A 36 -7.53 -26.10 -7.92
CA PHE A 36 -6.89 -25.16 -8.83
C PHE A 36 -7.46 -25.26 -10.26
N MET A 37 -7.67 -26.48 -10.76
CA MET A 37 -8.25 -26.73 -12.08
C MET A 37 -9.73 -26.35 -12.17
N MET A 38 -10.50 -26.37 -11.07
CA MET A 38 -11.89 -25.90 -11.07
C MET A 38 -12.03 -24.41 -11.42
N HIS A 39 -11.01 -23.60 -11.15
CA HIS A 39 -11.03 -22.15 -11.34
C HIS A 39 -10.10 -21.65 -12.45
N THR A 40 -9.29 -22.54 -13.03
CA THR A 40 -8.33 -22.19 -14.07
C THR A 40 -8.83 -22.64 -15.44
N THR A 41 -8.73 -21.76 -16.43
CA THR A 41 -9.06 -22.12 -17.83
C THR A 41 -8.13 -23.24 -18.33
N THR A 42 -8.68 -24.16 -19.13
CA THR A 42 -7.89 -25.17 -19.84
C THR A 42 -7.03 -24.59 -20.96
N SER A 43 -7.22 -23.30 -21.30
CA SER A 43 -6.46 -22.55 -22.30
C SER A 43 -5.87 -21.27 -21.69
N PRO A 44 -4.79 -21.36 -20.90
CA PRO A 44 -4.20 -20.21 -20.24
C PRO A 44 -3.50 -19.26 -21.22
N SER A 45 -3.48 -17.97 -20.86
CA SER A 45 -2.75 -16.95 -21.63
C SER A 45 -1.26 -16.99 -21.32
N TYR A 46 -0.46 -17.47 -22.28
CA TYR A 46 1.00 -17.56 -22.16
C TYR A 46 1.68 -16.22 -21.87
N PRO A 47 1.26 -15.08 -22.47
CA PRO A 47 1.80 -13.78 -22.11
C PRO A 47 1.62 -13.43 -20.61
N ILE A 48 0.48 -13.79 -20.02
CA ILE A 48 0.23 -13.54 -18.59
C ILE A 48 1.16 -14.42 -17.75
N VAL A 49 1.28 -15.70 -18.09
CA VAL A 49 2.20 -16.64 -17.42
C VAL A 49 3.65 -16.15 -17.49
N ALA A 50 4.12 -15.75 -18.67
CA ALA A 50 5.47 -15.23 -18.87
C ALA A 50 5.71 -13.91 -18.09
N SER A 51 4.68 -13.06 -17.95
CA SER A 51 4.78 -11.83 -17.17
C SER A 51 4.99 -12.09 -15.67
N VAL A 52 4.38 -13.16 -15.12
CA VAL A 52 4.59 -13.59 -13.73
C VAL A 52 6.04 -14.04 -13.52
N GLU A 53 6.55 -14.87 -14.43
CA GLU A 53 7.95 -15.33 -14.37
C GLU A 53 8.94 -14.17 -14.48
N THR A 54 8.67 -13.23 -15.39
CA THR A 54 9.48 -12.02 -15.56
C THR A 54 9.47 -11.17 -14.30
N ALA A 55 8.31 -10.97 -13.66
CA ALA A 55 8.21 -10.23 -12.40
C ALA A 55 9.04 -10.87 -11.29
N ALA A 56 9.00 -12.21 -11.17
CA ALA A 56 9.84 -12.94 -10.23
C ALA A 56 11.34 -12.79 -10.55
N ALA A 57 11.72 -12.81 -11.83
CA ALA A 57 13.10 -12.60 -12.27
C ALA A 57 13.60 -11.17 -11.96
N MET A 58 12.75 -10.15 -12.13
CA MET A 58 13.07 -8.75 -11.80
C MET A 58 13.43 -8.56 -10.32
N LEU A 59 12.79 -9.33 -9.42
CA LEU A 59 13.03 -9.28 -7.98
C LEU A 59 14.18 -10.18 -7.51
N ARG A 60 14.81 -10.95 -8.41
CA ARG A 60 15.83 -11.92 -8.03
C ARG A 60 17.11 -11.20 -7.55
N GLY A 61 17.56 -11.57 -6.36
CA GLY A 61 18.86 -11.15 -5.82
C GLY A 61 18.95 -9.67 -5.47
N ASN A 62 20.17 -9.13 -5.50
CA ASN A 62 20.46 -7.76 -5.08
C ASN A 62 19.77 -6.66 -5.92
N PRO A 63 19.62 -6.78 -7.25
CA PRO A 63 18.85 -5.81 -8.03
C PRO A 63 17.41 -5.67 -7.53
N GLY A 64 16.73 -6.78 -7.24
CA GLY A 64 15.37 -6.78 -6.69
C GLY A 64 15.28 -6.08 -5.34
N LYS A 65 16.20 -6.40 -4.41
CA LYS A 65 16.28 -5.70 -3.10
C LYS A 65 16.45 -4.19 -3.27
N ARG A 66 17.30 -3.75 -4.20
CA ARG A 66 17.48 -2.32 -4.49
C ARG A 66 16.23 -1.66 -5.08
N LEU A 67 15.46 -2.37 -5.91
CA LEU A 67 14.20 -1.84 -6.45
C LEU A 67 13.19 -1.56 -5.32
N ILE A 68 13.02 -2.50 -4.40
CA ILE A 68 12.12 -2.33 -3.25
C ILE A 68 12.61 -1.22 -2.32
N ASN A 69 13.90 -1.22 -1.96
CA ASN A 69 14.45 -0.19 -1.07
C ASN A 69 14.30 1.22 -1.66
N ARG A 70 14.51 1.38 -2.97
CA ARG A 70 14.27 2.67 -3.64
C ARG A 70 12.81 3.11 -3.56
N SER A 71 11.85 2.20 -3.63
CA SER A 71 10.43 2.54 -3.45
C SER A 71 10.14 3.02 -2.03
N VAL A 72 10.72 2.34 -1.03
CA VAL A 72 10.61 2.71 0.38
C VAL A 72 11.25 4.08 0.65
N GLU A 73 12.47 4.31 0.15
CA GLU A 73 13.18 5.59 0.26
C GLU A 73 12.40 6.74 -0.39
N ARG A 74 11.83 6.52 -1.58
CA ARG A 74 11.00 7.53 -2.25
C ARG A 74 9.73 7.85 -1.48
N ALA A 75 9.10 6.85 -0.88
CA ALA A 75 7.90 7.06 -0.07
C ALA A 75 8.23 7.89 1.19
N LEU A 76 9.33 7.60 1.87
CA LEU A 76 9.80 8.41 3.00
C LEU A 76 10.12 9.84 2.57
N HIS A 77 10.85 10.01 1.45
CA HIS A 77 11.16 11.33 0.91
C HIS A 77 9.88 12.12 0.60
N PHE A 78 8.88 11.49 -0.02
CA PHE A 78 7.59 12.12 -0.28
C PHE A 78 6.88 12.56 1.00
N ARG A 79 6.86 11.72 2.04
CA ARG A 79 6.28 12.06 3.35
C ARG A 79 6.94 13.30 3.97
N LYS A 80 8.28 13.32 4.00
CA LYS A 80 9.06 14.46 4.52
C LYS A 80 8.82 15.74 3.71
N GLU A 81 8.72 15.61 2.39
CA GLU A 81 8.48 16.76 1.51
C GLU A 81 7.09 17.37 1.72
N VAL A 82 6.06 16.55 1.92
CA VAL A 82 4.72 17.05 2.24
C VAL A 82 4.71 17.77 3.59
N GLN A 83 5.39 17.23 4.62
CA GLN A 83 5.52 17.90 5.91
C GLN A 83 6.25 19.23 5.80
N ARG A 84 7.38 19.27 5.09
CA ARG A 84 8.14 20.51 4.83
C ARG A 84 7.28 21.58 4.14
N LEU A 85 6.55 21.20 3.08
CA LEU A 85 5.68 22.12 2.36
C LEU A 85 4.50 22.60 3.22
N ARG A 86 3.97 21.76 4.10
CA ARG A 86 2.94 22.13 5.07
C ARG A 86 3.44 23.19 6.05
N GLU A 87 4.67 23.05 6.55
CA GLU A 87 5.29 24.02 7.47
C GLU A 87 5.65 25.35 6.80
N GLU A 88 6.02 25.33 5.51
CA GLU A 88 6.37 26.52 4.74
C GLU A 88 5.15 27.25 4.14
N SER A 89 3.97 26.65 4.18
CA SER A 89 2.76 27.23 3.58
C SER A 89 2.04 28.18 4.53
N ASP A 90 1.74 29.39 4.06
CA ASP A 90 0.95 30.39 4.81
C ASP A 90 -0.57 30.11 4.80
N SER A 91 -1.00 29.03 4.14
CA SER A 91 -2.41 28.65 3.95
C SER A 91 -2.60 27.16 4.30
N TRP A 92 -3.83 26.67 4.20
CA TRP A 92 -4.10 25.25 4.37
C TRP A 92 -3.25 24.43 3.38
N PHE A 93 -2.75 23.29 3.86
CA PHE A 93 -2.01 22.33 3.05
C PHE A 93 -2.46 20.91 3.38
N PHE A 94 -2.06 19.95 2.55
CA PHE A 94 -2.30 18.54 2.81
C PHE A 94 -1.51 18.07 4.03
N ASP A 95 -2.05 17.05 4.70
CA ASP A 95 -1.35 16.32 5.75
C ASP A 95 -1.16 14.85 5.36
N ILE A 96 -0.36 14.11 6.12
CA ILE A 96 -0.15 12.68 5.93
C ILE A 96 -0.63 11.93 7.17
N TRP A 97 -1.39 10.85 6.96
CA TRP A 97 -1.72 9.93 8.04
C TRP A 97 -0.49 9.08 8.41
N GLN A 98 0.23 9.51 9.46
CA GLN A 98 1.49 8.92 9.93
C GLN A 98 1.83 9.42 11.35
N PRO A 99 2.82 8.82 12.03
CA PRO A 99 3.36 9.36 13.27
C PRO A 99 3.88 10.80 13.10
N PRO A 100 3.89 11.62 14.18
CA PRO A 100 4.35 13.01 14.10
C PRO A 100 5.77 13.16 13.54
N GLN A 101 6.66 12.21 13.84
CA GLN A 101 8.05 12.20 13.38
C GLN A 101 8.37 10.90 12.64
N VAL A 102 8.90 11.04 11.42
CA VAL A 102 9.29 9.91 10.55
C VAL A 102 10.71 10.11 10.02
N ASP A 103 11.71 9.76 10.83
CA ASP A 103 13.12 9.95 10.46
C ASP A 103 13.64 8.86 9.52
N GLU A 104 13.26 7.61 9.79
CA GLU A 104 13.66 6.44 9.05
C GLU A 104 12.45 5.71 8.47
N ALA A 105 12.69 4.99 7.36
CA ALA A 105 11.66 4.20 6.72
C ALA A 105 11.57 2.83 7.38
N GLU A 106 10.56 2.65 8.20
CA GLU A 106 10.23 1.39 8.85
C GLU A 106 8.72 1.18 8.82
N CYS A 107 8.28 -0.01 9.20
CA CYS A 107 6.86 -0.24 9.45
C CYS A 107 6.52 0.34 10.83
N TRP A 108 6.00 1.57 10.87
CA TRP A 108 5.77 2.27 12.13
C TRP A 108 4.65 1.64 12.94
N HIS A 109 4.87 1.45 14.24
CA HIS A 109 3.90 0.80 15.11
C HIS A 109 2.69 1.69 15.31
N VAL A 110 1.50 1.08 15.34
CA VAL A 110 0.29 1.74 15.83
C VAL A 110 0.24 1.49 17.34
N ALA A 111 0.83 2.39 18.13
CA ALA A 111 1.05 2.18 19.56
C ALA A 111 -0.14 2.67 20.42
N PRO A 112 -0.56 1.91 21.45
CA PRO A 112 -1.58 2.39 22.37
C PRO A 112 -1.16 3.71 23.04
N GLY A 113 -2.08 4.66 23.08
CA GLY A 113 -1.88 6.00 23.66
C GLY A 113 -1.48 7.07 22.65
N GLU A 114 -1.08 6.70 21.43
CA GLU A 114 -0.89 7.66 20.34
C GLU A 114 -2.24 8.06 19.71
N GLN A 115 -2.34 9.29 19.21
CA GLN A 115 -3.60 9.83 18.68
C GLN A 115 -3.63 9.94 17.15
N TRP A 116 -2.46 10.04 16.49
CA TRP A 116 -2.34 10.26 15.04
C TRP A 116 -3.10 9.24 14.19
N HIS A 117 -3.26 8.02 14.69
CA HIS A 117 -3.92 6.92 14.00
C HIS A 117 -5.44 6.84 14.24
N GLY A 118 -5.98 7.55 15.24
CA GLY A 118 -7.43 7.63 15.50
C GLY A 118 -8.09 6.38 16.13
N PHE A 119 -7.35 5.29 16.37
CA PHE A 119 -7.84 4.12 17.10
C PHE A 119 -7.85 4.31 18.64
N SER A 120 -8.97 4.03 19.31
CA SER A 120 -9.11 4.21 20.77
C SER A 120 -8.36 3.17 21.60
N ASP A 121 -8.36 1.91 21.16
CA ASP A 121 -7.84 0.76 21.93
C ASP A 121 -6.91 -0.08 21.05
N ALA A 122 -5.88 0.56 20.48
CA ALA A 122 -4.91 -0.12 19.65
C ALA A 122 -4.07 -1.12 20.47
N ASP A 123 -4.02 -2.38 20.04
CA ASP A 123 -3.14 -3.38 20.63
C ASP A 123 -1.67 -3.11 20.30
N ALA A 124 -0.81 -3.14 21.31
CA ALA A 124 0.62 -3.00 21.12
C ALA A 124 1.19 -4.18 20.30
N ASN A 125 2.12 -3.86 19.38
CA ASN A 125 2.79 -4.83 18.51
C ASN A 125 1.84 -5.65 17.61
N HIS A 126 0.66 -5.11 17.29
CA HIS A 126 -0.31 -5.77 16.44
C HIS A 126 -0.34 -5.21 15.01
N MET A 127 -0.46 -3.88 14.89
CA MET A 127 -0.57 -3.19 13.60
C MET A 127 0.63 -2.29 13.32
N PHE A 128 0.96 -2.19 12.04
CA PHE A 128 2.07 -1.37 11.57
C PHE A 128 1.65 -0.64 10.30
N LEU A 129 2.08 0.62 10.16
CA LEU A 129 1.91 1.41 8.95
C LEU A 129 3.03 1.09 7.97
N ASP A 130 2.68 0.57 6.80
CA ASP A 130 3.62 0.34 5.70
C ASP A 130 4.10 1.70 5.13
N PRO A 131 5.43 1.95 5.06
CA PRO A 131 5.98 3.21 4.58
C PRO A 131 5.56 3.54 3.15
N VAL A 132 5.36 2.55 2.26
CA VAL A 132 4.99 2.79 0.86
C VAL A 132 3.50 3.09 0.65
N LYS A 133 2.67 2.89 1.68
CA LYS A 133 1.23 3.23 1.64
C LYS A 133 1.01 4.61 2.24
N VAL A 134 1.19 5.63 1.41
CA VAL A 134 0.99 7.03 1.80
C VAL A 134 -0.49 7.41 1.67
N THR A 135 -1.09 7.79 2.78
CA THR A 135 -2.47 8.31 2.85
C THR A 135 -2.41 9.81 3.09
N ILE A 136 -2.91 10.60 2.13
CA ILE A 136 -2.96 12.06 2.20
C ILE A 136 -4.30 12.47 2.80
N LEU A 137 -4.26 13.39 3.75
CA LEU A 137 -5.42 13.94 4.44
C LEU A 137 -5.70 15.36 3.94
N THR A 138 -6.98 15.67 3.81
CA THR A 138 -7.46 17.03 3.52
C THR A 138 -8.10 17.62 4.78
N PRO A 139 -8.14 18.96 4.92
CA PRO A 139 -8.81 19.59 6.04
C PRO A 139 -10.29 19.18 6.11
N GLY A 140 -10.83 19.06 7.33
CA GLY A 140 -12.26 18.84 7.55
C GLY A 140 -12.61 17.86 8.67
N MET A 141 -11.64 17.10 9.17
CA MET A 141 -11.81 16.19 10.30
C MET A 141 -10.51 16.14 11.12
N ASP A 142 -10.63 16.10 12.45
CA ASP A 142 -9.50 15.89 13.35
C ASP A 142 -9.16 14.40 13.54
N GLU A 143 -8.08 14.12 14.27
CA GLU A 143 -7.60 12.75 14.55
C GLU A 143 -8.61 11.91 15.36
N GLN A 144 -9.51 12.56 16.10
CA GLN A 144 -10.56 11.90 16.89
C GLN A 144 -11.86 11.69 16.10
N GLY A 145 -11.91 12.12 14.84
CA GLY A 145 -13.08 11.99 13.98
C GLY A 145 -14.12 13.09 14.16
N ASN A 146 -13.80 14.19 14.86
CA ASN A 146 -14.68 15.34 14.93
C ASN A 146 -14.58 16.17 13.65
N MET A 147 -15.72 16.67 13.18
CA MET A 147 -15.79 17.51 11.99
C MET A 147 -15.40 18.96 12.29
N SER A 148 -14.55 19.54 11.45
CA SER A 148 -14.26 20.97 11.47
C SER A 148 -15.38 21.78 10.82
N GLU A 149 -15.53 23.05 11.20
CA GLU A 149 -16.50 23.96 10.55
C GLU A 149 -16.13 24.22 9.08
N GLU A 150 -14.84 24.30 8.78
CA GLU A 150 -14.30 24.41 7.43
C GLU A 150 -13.57 23.13 7.03
N GLY A 151 -13.70 22.72 5.76
CA GLY A 151 -13.06 21.53 5.24
C GLY A 151 -13.10 21.46 3.73
N ILE A 152 -12.18 20.69 3.17
CA ILE A 152 -12.06 20.44 1.73
C ILE A 152 -12.23 18.95 1.51
N PRO A 153 -13.39 18.51 0.98
CA PRO A 153 -13.60 17.10 0.70
C PRO A 153 -12.57 16.54 -0.29
N ALA A 154 -11.95 15.40 0.04
CA ALA A 154 -11.00 14.71 -0.85
C ALA A 154 -11.59 14.40 -2.25
N ALA A 155 -12.91 14.27 -2.36
CA ALA A 155 -13.61 14.09 -3.64
C ALA A 155 -13.50 15.30 -4.59
N LEU A 156 -13.25 16.51 -4.07
CA LEU A 156 -12.97 17.70 -4.90
C LEU A 156 -11.54 17.65 -5.42
N VAL A 157 -10.58 17.34 -4.54
CA VAL A 157 -9.15 17.17 -4.90
C VAL A 157 -9.01 16.09 -5.98
N ASN A 158 -9.64 14.94 -5.80
CA ASN A 158 -9.65 13.86 -6.79
C ASN A 158 -10.21 14.28 -8.15
N ARG A 159 -11.16 15.21 -8.20
CA ARG A 159 -11.74 15.69 -9.47
C ARG A 159 -10.79 16.61 -10.22
N ILE A 160 -10.05 17.44 -9.51
CA ILE A 160 -9.07 18.37 -10.08
C ILE A 160 -7.86 17.58 -10.59
N GLU A 161 -7.33 16.66 -9.77
CA GLU A 161 -6.12 15.89 -10.07
C GLU A 161 -6.33 14.77 -11.11
N LYS A 162 -7.57 14.34 -11.38
CA LYS A 162 -7.85 13.26 -12.34
C LYS A 162 -7.30 13.49 -13.76
N HIS A 163 -6.97 14.72 -14.12
CA HIS A 163 -6.36 15.05 -15.41
C HIS A 163 -4.83 14.89 -15.41
N VAL A 164 -4.21 14.62 -14.26
CA VAL A 164 -2.75 14.59 -14.06
C VAL A 164 -2.29 13.33 -13.31
N ILE A 165 -3.03 12.86 -12.28
CA ILE A 165 -2.64 11.76 -11.38
C ILE A 165 -3.81 10.81 -11.15
N GLY A 166 -3.56 9.50 -11.29
CA GLY A 166 -4.52 8.46 -10.91
C GLY A 166 -4.49 8.19 -9.41
N ILE A 167 -5.57 8.53 -8.70
CA ILE A 167 -5.72 8.29 -7.25
C ILE A 167 -6.50 6.98 -7.04
N PRO A 168 -5.94 5.99 -6.32
CA PRO A 168 -6.66 4.75 -5.99
C PRO A 168 -7.93 5.06 -5.19
N SER A 169 -9.10 4.67 -5.69
CA SER A 169 -10.35 4.78 -4.95
C SER A 169 -10.51 3.59 -4.00
N LEU A 170 -10.81 3.86 -2.73
CA LEU A 170 -11.40 2.87 -1.83
C LEU A 170 -12.88 2.77 -2.23
N SER A 171 -13.22 1.75 -3.01
CA SER A 171 -14.59 1.41 -3.43
C SER A 171 -15.08 0.16 -2.74
#